data_AF-A0A060CKY1-F1
#
_entry.id   AF-A0A060CKY1-F1
#
_cell.length_a   1.000
_cell.length_b   1.000
_cell.length_c   1.000
_cell.angle_alpha   90.00
_cell.angle_beta   90.00
_cell.angle_gamma   90.00
#
_symmetry.space_group_name_H-M   'P 1'
#
loop_
_entity.id
_entity.type
_entity.pdbx_description
1 polymer ?
#
loop_
_entity_poly.entity_id
_entity_poly.type
_entity_poly.pdbx_seq_one_letter_code
_entity_poly.pdbx_strand_id
1 'polypeptide(L)'
;RWSRFDEWYNFQSNPRGDVHVLAGLDETSYTAGAGAMGHDHPLAWCQDFDGGRAWYTGGGHTDESYAEPEFLAHLLGGIQTAAGAVDADCGASLSESFEKVTLDSNTGNPMELDVAPDGRVFYVERDGRVQIVKPDTGSTVTAIDLDVFTGNED
;
A
#
# COMPACT_ATOMS: atom_id res chain seq x y z
N ARG A 1 -3.84 -10.72 -13.24
CA ARG A 1 -3.08 -9.91 -14.21
C ARG A 1 -3.96 -9.69 -15.42
N TRP A 2 -4.20 -8.44 -15.79
CA TRP A 2 -5.00 -8.03 -16.95
C TRP A 2 -4.03 -7.69 -18.09
N SER A 3 -4.14 -8.35 -19.24
CA SER A 3 -3.22 -8.17 -20.38
C SER A 3 -3.95 -7.50 -21.52
N ARG A 4 -3.37 -6.42 -22.06
CA ARG A 4 -3.99 -5.58 -23.08
C ARG A 4 -2.96 -5.06 -24.07
N PHE A 5 -3.44 -4.69 -25.26
CA PHE A 5 -2.68 -3.96 -26.26
C PHE A 5 -3.18 -2.51 -26.30
N ASP A 6 -2.28 -1.57 -26.02
CA ASP A 6 -2.59 -0.15 -25.87
C ASP A 6 -1.32 0.70 -26.10
N GLU A 7 -1.47 2.02 -26.18
CA GLU A 7 -0.33 2.94 -26.07
C GLU A 7 -0.12 3.30 -24.60
N TRP A 8 1.02 2.90 -24.02
CA TRP A 8 1.34 3.16 -22.63
C TRP A 8 2.21 4.40 -22.44
N TYR A 9 1.71 5.38 -21.69
CA TYR A 9 2.45 6.60 -21.38
C TYR A 9 3.41 6.45 -20.20
N ASN A 10 4.63 6.94 -20.37
CA ASN A 10 5.58 7.19 -19.29
C ASN A 10 5.35 8.61 -18.72
N PHE A 11 5.47 8.78 -17.41
CA PHE A 11 5.24 10.05 -16.74
C PHE A 11 6.55 10.73 -16.37
N GLN A 12 6.56 12.07 -16.27
CA GLN A 12 7.74 12.80 -15.80
C GLN A 12 7.98 12.59 -14.29
N SER A 13 6.90 12.45 -13.53
CA SER A 13 6.90 12.18 -12.09
C SER A 13 5.97 11.03 -11.77
N ASN A 14 6.38 10.18 -10.84
CA ASN A 14 5.51 9.13 -10.33
C ASN A 14 4.48 9.75 -9.37
N PRO A 15 3.16 9.59 -9.60
CA PRO A 15 2.13 10.20 -8.76
C PRO A 15 1.92 9.48 -7.42
N ARG A 16 2.50 8.28 -7.23
CA ARG A 16 2.36 7.52 -5.98
C ARG A 16 2.87 8.33 -4.79
N GLY A 17 2.07 8.37 -3.74
CA GLY A 17 2.32 9.16 -2.53
C GLY A 17 1.37 10.36 -2.43
N ASP A 18 0.94 10.90 -3.57
CA ASP A 18 -0.02 12.01 -3.66
C ASP A 18 -1.43 11.56 -4.10
N VAL A 19 -1.53 10.34 -4.66
CA VAL A 19 -2.78 9.73 -5.13
C VAL A 19 -2.90 8.29 -4.67
N HIS A 20 -4.13 7.76 -4.68
CA HIS A 20 -4.37 6.34 -4.51
C HIS A 20 -4.25 5.59 -5.84
N VAL A 21 -3.12 4.90 -6.02
CA VAL A 21 -2.85 4.11 -7.24
C VAL A 21 -3.67 2.82 -7.22
N LEU A 22 -4.49 2.65 -8.26
CA LEU A 22 -5.41 1.51 -8.44
C LEU A 22 -4.82 0.41 -9.33
N ALA A 23 -4.01 0.80 -10.31
CA ALA A 23 -3.34 -0.14 -11.22
C ALA A 23 -1.99 0.42 -11.66
N GLY A 24 -1.03 -0.47 -11.87
CA GLY A 24 0.28 -0.16 -12.46
C GLY A 24 0.63 -1.11 -13.60
N LEU A 25 1.51 -0.66 -14.48
CA LEU A 25 2.08 -1.46 -15.56
C LEU A 25 3.26 -2.30 -15.04
N ASP A 26 3.34 -3.52 -15.56
CA ASP A 26 4.48 -4.40 -15.35
C ASP A 26 5.43 -4.27 -16.55
N GLU A 27 6.42 -3.39 -16.42
CA GLU A 27 7.43 -3.13 -17.47
C GLU A 27 8.31 -4.34 -17.80
N THR A 28 8.28 -5.43 -17.00
CA THR A 28 9.00 -6.66 -17.36
C THR A 28 8.33 -7.43 -18.50
N SER A 29 7.12 -7.02 -18.90
CA SER A 29 6.29 -7.74 -19.87
C SER A 29 6.18 -7.10 -21.25
N TYR A 30 6.76 -5.92 -21.44
CA TYR A 30 6.77 -5.21 -22.71
C TYR A 30 8.00 -4.30 -22.81
N THR A 31 8.23 -3.72 -23.98
CA THR A 31 9.32 -2.76 -24.17
C THR A 31 8.82 -1.36 -23.79
N ALA A 32 9.13 -0.91 -22.57
CA ALA A 32 8.74 0.41 -22.07
C ALA A 32 9.42 1.60 -22.78
N GLY A 33 10.45 1.32 -23.59
CA GLY A 33 11.14 2.32 -24.38
C GLY A 33 11.98 3.28 -23.54
N ALA A 34 12.26 4.46 -24.10
CA ALA A 34 12.97 5.51 -23.38
C ALA A 34 12.07 6.16 -22.33
N GLY A 35 12.63 6.47 -21.16
CA GLY A 35 11.87 7.08 -20.06
C GLY A 35 10.99 6.09 -19.28
N ALA A 36 11.31 4.79 -19.36
CA ALA A 36 10.72 3.75 -18.51
C ALA A 36 10.69 4.18 -17.03
N MET A 37 9.56 3.96 -16.38
CA MET A 37 9.31 4.27 -14.98
C MET A 37 9.92 3.22 -14.03
N GLY A 38 10.26 2.04 -14.56
CA GLY A 38 10.89 0.93 -13.85
C GLY A 38 9.89 0.10 -13.07
N HIS A 39 10.26 -0.29 -11.84
CA HIS A 39 9.46 -1.22 -11.03
C HIS A 39 8.09 -0.67 -10.61
N ASP A 40 7.91 0.65 -10.64
CA ASP A 40 6.68 1.31 -10.23
C ASP A 40 6.21 2.26 -11.32
N HIS A 41 5.24 1.79 -12.10
CA HIS A 41 4.63 2.53 -13.19
C HIS A 41 3.11 2.63 -12.98
N PRO A 42 2.62 3.61 -12.20
CA PRO A 42 1.18 3.81 -12.05
C PRO A 42 0.49 4.11 -13.39
N LEU A 43 -0.64 3.47 -13.64
CA LEU A 43 -1.43 3.62 -14.88
C LEU A 43 -2.84 4.17 -14.61
N ALA A 44 -3.42 3.83 -13.47
CA ALA A 44 -4.71 4.32 -13.06
C ALA A 44 -4.71 4.64 -11.56
N TRP A 45 -5.38 5.72 -11.19
CA TRP A 45 -5.45 6.19 -9.81
C TRP A 45 -6.71 7.02 -9.57
N CYS A 46 -7.02 7.22 -8.29
CA CYS A 46 -8.01 8.20 -7.87
C CYS A 46 -7.44 9.12 -6.79
N GLN A 47 -8.05 10.30 -6.67
CA GLN A 47 -7.61 11.34 -5.75
C GLN A 47 -8.82 12.19 -5.34
N ASP A 48 -8.97 12.42 -4.05
CA ASP A 48 -9.81 13.51 -3.55
C ASP A 48 -8.97 14.78 -3.52
N PHE A 49 -9.42 15.83 -4.21
CA PHE A 49 -8.67 17.07 -4.34
C PHE A 49 -9.60 18.27 -4.29
N ASP A 50 -9.34 19.19 -3.36
CA ASP A 50 -10.09 20.44 -3.15
C ASP A 50 -11.61 20.26 -3.09
N GLY A 51 -12.07 19.22 -2.39
CA GLY A 51 -13.48 18.87 -2.24
C GLY A 51 -14.11 18.16 -3.46
N GLY A 52 -13.33 17.93 -4.52
CA GLY A 52 -13.72 17.14 -5.69
C GLY A 52 -13.16 15.72 -5.66
N ARG A 53 -13.72 14.85 -6.51
CA ARG A 53 -13.26 13.49 -6.77
C ARG A 53 -12.69 13.40 -8.18
N ALA A 54 -11.43 12.98 -8.27
CA ALA A 54 -10.75 12.76 -9.54
C ALA A 54 -10.43 11.27 -9.71
N TRP A 55 -10.56 10.79 -10.94
CA TRP A 55 -10.14 9.46 -11.34
C TRP A 55 -9.45 9.54 -12.69
N TYR A 56 -8.34 8.81 -12.84
CA TYR A 56 -7.50 8.84 -14.03
C TYR A 56 -7.21 7.41 -14.50
N THR A 57 -7.14 7.24 -15.82
CA THR A 57 -6.52 6.08 -16.46
C THR A 57 -5.73 6.50 -17.69
N GLY A 58 -4.53 5.92 -17.85
CA GLY A 58 -3.69 6.11 -19.04
C GLY A 58 -3.95 5.09 -20.15
N GLY A 59 -4.99 4.26 -20.05
CA GLY A 59 -5.38 3.32 -21.11
C GLY A 59 -6.54 3.84 -21.96
N GLY A 60 -6.79 3.19 -23.09
CA GLY A 60 -7.90 3.49 -24.00
C GLY A 60 -7.48 4.20 -25.29
N HIS A 61 -6.23 4.06 -25.73
CA HIS A 61 -5.75 4.60 -27.02
C HIS A 61 -6.38 3.87 -28.21
N THR A 62 -6.62 2.57 -28.08
CA THR A 62 -7.14 1.72 -29.16
C THR A 62 -8.66 1.68 -29.17
N ASP A 63 -9.27 1.65 -30.37
CA ASP A 63 -10.72 1.53 -30.52
C ASP A 63 -11.23 0.21 -29.91
N GLU A 64 -10.44 -0.86 -30.03
CA GLU A 64 -10.74 -2.19 -29.49
C GLU A 64 -10.95 -2.16 -27.97
N SER A 65 -10.29 -1.24 -27.26
CA SER A 65 -10.47 -1.03 -25.82
C SER A 65 -11.94 -0.89 -25.45
N TYR A 66 -12.72 -0.17 -26.27
CA TYR A 66 -14.13 0.13 -25.99
C TYR A 66 -15.08 -1.01 -26.37
N ALA A 67 -14.56 -2.12 -26.90
CA ALA A 67 -15.30 -3.37 -27.05
C ALA A 67 -14.96 -4.39 -25.95
N GLU A 68 -13.89 -4.18 -25.18
CA GLU A 68 -13.47 -5.07 -24.09
C GLU A 68 -14.38 -4.88 -22.85
N PRO A 69 -15.06 -5.93 -22.37
CA PRO A 69 -15.95 -5.81 -21.22
C PRO A 69 -15.25 -5.35 -19.93
N GLU A 70 -14.01 -5.82 -19.71
CA GLU A 70 -13.22 -5.42 -18.53
C GLU A 70 -12.79 -3.95 -18.59
N PHE A 71 -12.46 -3.42 -19.77
CA PHE A 71 -12.13 -2.01 -19.92
C PHE A 71 -13.36 -1.12 -19.75
N LEU A 72 -14.51 -1.53 -20.28
CA LEU A 72 -15.78 -0.83 -20.05
C LEU A 72 -16.17 -0.82 -18.57
N ALA A 73 -15.96 -1.92 -17.85
CA ALA A 73 -16.19 -1.98 -16.41
C ALA A 73 -15.22 -1.05 -15.63
N HIS A 74 -13.95 -1.00 -16.04
CA HIS A 74 -12.95 -0.08 -15.50
C HIS A 74 -13.35 1.40 -15.68
N LEU A 75 -13.80 1.77 -16.89
CA LEU A 75 -14.32 3.11 -17.17
C LEU A 75 -15.57 3.44 -16.35
N LEU A 76 -16.53 2.51 -16.28
CA LEU A 76 -17.75 2.69 -15.50
C LEU A 76 -17.42 2.92 -14.02
N GLY A 77 -16.49 2.14 -13.45
CA GLY A 77 -16.01 2.33 -12.09
C GLY A 77 -15.39 3.70 -11.89
N GLY A 78 -14.52 4.15 -12.81
CA GLY A 78 -13.93 5.48 -12.78
C GLY A 78 -14.95 6.62 -12.83
N ILE A 79 -15.96 6.50 -13.69
CA ILE A 79 -17.06 7.47 -13.81
C ILE A 79 -17.88 7.50 -12.52
N GLN A 80 -18.22 6.35 -11.96
CA GLN A 80 -18.99 6.26 -10.72
C GLN A 80 -18.21 6.86 -9.53
N THR A 81 -16.90 6.61 -9.44
CA THR A 81 -16.02 7.21 -8.44
C THR A 81 -16.00 8.73 -8.57
N ALA A 82 -15.69 9.27 -9.76
CA ALA A 82 -15.64 10.71 -9.98
C ALA A 82 -17.01 11.38 -9.70
N ALA A 83 -18.12 10.72 -10.07
CA ALA A 83 -19.47 11.20 -9.78
C ALA A 83 -19.83 11.13 -8.28
N GLY A 84 -19.15 10.30 -7.47
CA GLY A 84 -19.55 9.97 -6.11
C GLY A 84 -20.81 9.11 -6.06
N ALA A 85 -21.05 8.31 -7.12
CA ALA A 85 -22.15 7.36 -7.18
C ALA A 85 -21.86 6.08 -6.37
N VAL A 86 -20.59 5.87 -6.03
CA VAL A 86 -20.10 4.78 -5.17
C VAL A 86 -19.14 5.36 -4.15
N ASP A 87 -19.09 4.76 -2.97
CA ASP A 87 -18.06 5.06 -1.99
C ASP A 87 -16.69 4.59 -2.51
N ALA A 88 -15.70 5.47 -2.44
CA ALA A 88 -14.32 5.18 -2.83
C ALA A 88 -13.37 5.82 -1.82
N ASP A 89 -12.45 5.03 -1.28
CA ASP A 89 -11.39 5.53 -0.39
C ASP A 89 -10.15 5.86 -1.24
N CYS A 90 -10.11 7.08 -1.77
CA CYS A 90 -8.97 7.58 -2.53
C CYS A 90 -7.80 8.06 -1.63
N GLY A 91 -7.92 7.87 -0.31
CA GLY A 91 -6.86 8.12 0.67
C GLY A 91 -6.14 6.84 1.14
N ALA A 92 -6.64 5.65 0.78
CA ALA A 92 -6.23 4.37 1.37
C ALA A 92 -4.74 4.03 1.28
N SER A 93 -4.00 4.62 0.32
CA SER A 93 -2.55 4.42 0.18
C SER A 93 -1.73 5.68 0.42
N LEU A 94 -2.34 6.76 0.91
CA LEU A 94 -1.63 7.99 1.21
C LEU A 94 -1.00 7.86 2.59
N SER A 95 0.29 8.18 2.70
CA SER A 95 1.03 8.09 3.96
C SER A 95 0.40 8.96 5.06
N GLU A 96 -0.22 10.08 4.70
CA GLU A 96 -0.94 10.97 5.63
C GLU A 96 -2.19 10.34 6.24
N SER A 97 -2.75 9.31 5.61
CA SER A 97 -3.86 8.51 6.15
C SER A 97 -3.41 7.52 7.23
N PHE A 98 -2.10 7.35 7.42
CA PHE A 98 -1.54 6.47 8.43
C PHE A 98 -0.91 7.28 9.57
N GLU A 99 -1.17 6.85 10.81
CA GLU A 99 -0.52 7.39 11.99
C GLU A 99 0.59 6.43 12.46
N LYS A 100 1.76 6.98 12.80
CA LYS A 100 2.81 6.23 13.49
C LYS A 100 2.62 6.36 14.99
N VAL A 101 2.23 5.26 15.64
CA VAL A 101 2.11 5.17 17.09
C VAL A 101 3.28 4.37 17.66
N THR A 102 3.94 4.90 18.69
CA THR A 102 4.94 4.15 19.46
C THR A 102 4.21 3.13 20.33
N LEU A 103 4.43 1.84 20.07
CA LEU A 103 3.80 0.75 20.81
C LEU A 103 4.44 0.51 22.18
N ASP A 104 5.77 0.60 22.25
CA ASP A 104 6.53 0.59 23.49
C ASP A 104 7.80 1.44 23.32
N SER A 105 8.07 2.35 24.25
CA SER A 105 9.27 3.19 24.27
C SER A 105 10.33 2.73 25.26
N ASN A 106 10.06 1.69 26.06
CA ASN A 106 10.90 1.18 27.13
C ASN A 106 11.45 -0.22 26.81
N THR A 107 11.90 -0.41 25.57
CA THR A 107 12.51 -1.67 25.11
C THR A 107 13.98 -1.75 25.53
N GLY A 108 14.45 -2.93 25.93
CA GLY A 108 15.85 -3.20 26.21
C GLY A 108 16.67 -3.43 24.93
N ASN A 109 16.31 -4.45 24.15
CA ASN A 109 16.96 -4.84 22.90
C ASN A 109 15.99 -5.69 22.04
N PRO A 110 14.98 -5.07 21.41
CA PRO A 110 13.98 -5.82 20.64
C PRO A 110 14.62 -6.42 19.38
N MET A 111 14.37 -7.70 19.11
CA MET A 111 15.02 -8.44 18.01
C MET A 111 14.06 -8.86 16.89
N GLU A 112 12.83 -9.25 17.22
CA GLU A 112 11.81 -9.68 16.26
C GLU A 112 10.43 -9.30 16.77
N LEU A 113 9.48 -9.07 15.88
CA LEU A 113 8.09 -8.72 16.17
C LEU A 113 7.13 -9.48 15.27
N ASP A 114 5.99 -9.87 15.81
CA ASP A 114 4.86 -10.43 15.06
C ASP A 114 3.53 -9.89 15.57
N VAL A 115 2.52 -9.86 14.70
CA VAL A 115 1.17 -9.35 15.01
C VAL A 115 0.16 -10.48 14.91
N ALA A 116 -0.49 -10.80 16.02
CA ALA A 116 -1.53 -11.83 16.06
C ALA A 116 -2.81 -11.36 15.33
N PRO A 117 -3.65 -12.29 14.83
CA PRO A 117 -4.91 -11.95 14.16
C PRO A 117 -5.89 -11.11 14.99
N ASP A 118 -5.73 -11.09 16.32
CA ASP A 118 -6.53 -10.27 17.23
C ASP A 118 -5.92 -8.89 17.54
N GLY A 119 -4.85 -8.52 16.83
CA GLY A 119 -4.20 -7.21 16.93
C GLY A 119 -3.19 -7.09 18.07
N ARG A 120 -2.98 -8.13 18.89
CA ARG A 120 -1.86 -8.14 19.84
C ARG A 120 -0.54 -8.17 19.11
N VAL A 121 0.39 -7.36 19.57
CA VAL A 121 1.76 -7.34 19.02
C VAL A 121 2.67 -8.07 20.00
N PHE A 122 3.41 -9.04 19.50
CA PHE A 122 4.43 -9.76 20.24
C PHE A 122 5.78 -9.29 19.76
N TYR A 123 6.71 -9.05 20.68
CA TYR A 123 8.10 -8.86 20.31
C TYR A 123 9.01 -9.53 21.32
N VAL A 124 10.17 -9.99 20.85
CA VAL A 124 11.17 -10.64 21.69
C VAL A 124 12.32 -9.68 21.95
N GLU A 125 12.82 -9.70 23.17
CA GLU A 125 14.01 -8.97 23.58
C GLU A 125 15.18 -9.93 23.72
N ARG A 126 16.38 -9.43 23.45
CA ARG A 126 17.64 -10.19 23.49
C ARG A 126 17.91 -10.88 24.83
N ASP A 127 17.36 -10.33 25.91
CA ASP A 127 17.48 -10.89 27.28
C ASP A 127 16.52 -12.05 27.56
N GLY A 128 15.76 -12.51 26.56
CA GLY A 128 14.88 -13.67 26.67
C GLY A 128 13.41 -13.34 26.94
N ARG A 129 13.09 -12.06 27.19
CA ARG A 129 11.69 -11.65 27.41
C ARG A 129 10.90 -11.64 26.11
N VAL A 130 9.72 -12.25 26.14
CA VAL A 130 8.69 -12.09 25.11
C VAL A 130 7.64 -11.15 25.67
N GLN A 131 7.44 -10.02 25.00
CA GLN A 131 6.54 -8.96 25.39
C GLN A 131 5.25 -9.02 24.56
N ILE A 132 4.13 -8.58 25.13
CA ILE A 132 2.83 -8.42 24.46
C ILE A 132 2.39 -6.97 24.61
N VAL A 133 2.14 -6.29 23.49
CA VAL A 133 1.40 -5.03 23.45
C VAL A 133 -0.08 -5.35 23.30
N LYS A 134 -0.88 -4.87 24.25
CA LYS A 134 -2.33 -5.05 24.28
C LYS A 134 -3.02 -3.91 23.52
N PRO A 135 -3.75 -4.19 22.44
CA PRO A 135 -4.31 -3.15 21.58
C PRO A 135 -5.46 -2.37 22.25
N ASP A 136 -6.14 -2.98 23.23
CA ASP A 136 -7.26 -2.38 23.97
C ASP A 136 -6.81 -1.37 25.03
N THR A 137 -5.64 -1.59 25.63
CA THR A 137 -5.11 -0.72 26.70
C THR A 137 -3.87 0.07 26.30
N GLY A 138 -3.23 -0.26 25.18
CA GLY A 138 -1.94 0.28 24.76
C GLY A 138 -0.79 -0.08 25.72
N SER A 139 -0.97 -1.09 26.58
CA SER A 139 0.03 -1.47 27.57
C SER A 139 0.85 -2.68 27.14
N THR A 140 2.14 -2.66 27.49
CA THR A 140 3.04 -3.80 27.32
C THR A 140 3.15 -4.63 28.59
N VAL A 141 3.14 -5.94 28.44
CA VAL A 141 3.39 -6.89 29.53
C VAL A 141 4.31 -8.02 29.07
N THR A 142 5.09 -8.58 29.98
CA THR A 142 5.89 -9.77 29.68
C THR A 142 5.01 -11.01 29.67
N ALA A 143 5.00 -11.72 28.54
CA ALA A 143 4.29 -12.98 28.34
C ALA A 143 5.02 -14.14 29.01
N ILE A 144 6.32 -14.23 28.73
CA ILE A 144 7.22 -15.28 29.17
C ILE A 144 8.64 -14.71 29.21
N ASP A 145 9.43 -15.25 30.13
CA ASP A 145 10.86 -14.99 30.25
C ASP A 145 11.58 -16.30 29.98
N LEU A 146 12.41 -16.33 28.94
CA LEU A 146 13.17 -17.49 28.50
C LEU A 146 14.59 -17.40 29.06
N ASP A 147 15.06 -18.49 29.67
CA ASP A 147 16.45 -18.57 30.10
C ASP A 147 17.38 -18.61 28.87
N VAL A 148 18.11 -17.52 28.66
CA VAL A 148 19.02 -17.33 27.52
C VAL A 148 20.43 -17.01 28.00
N PHE A 149 21.42 -17.44 27.23
CA PHE A 149 22.82 -17.11 27.50
C PHE A 149 23.21 -15.80 26.82
N THR A 150 23.60 -14.79 27.60
CA THR A 150 24.01 -13.46 27.09
C THR A 150 25.52 -13.20 27.20
N GLY A 151 26.32 -14.19 27.59
CA GLY A 151 27.73 -13.99 27.97
C GLY A 151 28.70 -13.58 26.85
N ASN A 152 28.24 -13.52 25.59
CA ASN A 152 29.02 -13.07 24.43
C ASN A 152 28.41 -11.81 23.77
N GLU A 153 27.48 -11.13 24.44
CA GLU A 153 26.78 -9.95 23.95
C GLU A 153 27.50 -8.68 24.45
N ASP A 154 28.22 -7.98 23.57
CA ASP A 154 28.73 -6.61 23.80
C ASP A 154 27.64 -5.54 23.56
#